data_AF-A0A945NBN5-F1
#
_entry.id   AF-A0A945NBN5-F1
#
_cell.length_a   1.000
_cell.length_b   1.000
_cell.length_c   1.000
_cell.angle_alpha   90.00
_cell.angle_beta   90.00
_cell.angle_gamma   90.00
#
_symmetry.space_group_name_H-M   'P 1'
#
loop_
_entity.id
_entity.type
_entity.pdbx_description
1 polymer ?
#
loop_
_entity_poly.entity_id
_entity_poly.type
_entity_poly.pdbx_seq_one_letter_code
_entity_poly.pdbx_strand_id
1 'polypeptide(L)'
;SCAMLDNSSIKCWGKNSSGQLGLGHIEDRGRDQTGDSPCLENLMGDCLQSIEVGTGRTTRGIITGDNQTCAILDNASIKCWGSNNAGQLGLGNTNNLGDNSSEMGDNLPVISL
;
A
#
# COMPACT_ATOMS: atom_id res chain seq x y z
N SER A 1 -3.95 0.76 -8.08
CA SER A 1 -3.71 -0.66 -8.38
C SER A 1 -2.46 -1.14 -7.68
N CYS A 2 -2.40 -2.41 -7.29
CA CYS A 2 -1.23 -3.02 -6.67
C CYS A 2 -0.97 -4.40 -7.25
N ALA A 3 0.29 -4.80 -7.31
CA ALA A 3 0.72 -6.14 -7.69
C ALA A 3 1.69 -6.70 -6.64
N MET A 4 1.56 -7.99 -6.37
CA MET A 4 2.52 -8.75 -5.59
C MET A 4 3.52 -9.40 -6.55
N LEU A 5 4.80 -9.28 -6.23
CA LEU A 5 5.90 -9.87 -6.99
C LEU A 5 6.28 -11.27 -6.42
N ASP A 6 7.08 -12.00 -7.18
CA ASP A 6 7.59 -13.33 -6.79
C ASP A 6 8.46 -13.30 -5.51
N ASN A 7 9.16 -12.19 -5.28
CA ASN A 7 9.91 -11.90 -4.07
C ASN A 7 9.03 -11.51 -2.86
N SER A 8 7.71 -11.68 -2.95
CA SER A 8 6.73 -11.36 -1.89
C SER A 8 6.62 -9.87 -1.51
N SER A 9 7.17 -8.97 -2.33
CA SER A 9 6.99 -7.52 -2.19
C SER A 9 5.75 -7.03 -2.95
N ILE A 10 5.22 -5.88 -2.54
CA ILE A 10 4.06 -5.24 -3.17
C ILE A 10 4.53 -3.96 -3.84
N LYS A 11 4.10 -3.75 -5.08
CA LYS A 11 4.23 -2.46 -5.79
C LYS A 11 2.85 -1.92 -6.11
N CYS A 12 2.62 -0.64 -5.83
CA CYS A 12 1.36 0.04 -6.08
C CYS A 12 1.56 1.28 -6.97
N TRP A 13 0.62 1.52 -7.88
CA TRP A 13 0.58 2.66 -8.80
C TRP A 13 -0.85 3.12 -9.09
N GLY A 14 -0.99 4.32 -9.64
CA GLY A 14 -2.27 4.96 -9.98
C GLY A 14 -2.69 6.02 -8.96
N LYS A 15 -4.01 6.14 -8.77
CA LYS A 15 -4.63 7.11 -7.86
C LYS A 15 -4.29 6.84 -6.40
N ASN A 16 -3.94 7.89 -5.64
CA ASN A 16 -3.51 7.82 -4.24
C ASN A 16 -4.14 8.88 -3.32
N SER A 17 -5.24 9.52 -3.73
CA SER A 17 -5.88 10.61 -2.96
C SER A 17 -6.36 10.26 -1.55
N SER A 18 -6.27 8.99 -1.13
CA SER A 18 -6.66 8.48 0.18
C SER A 18 -5.59 7.56 0.79
N GLY A 19 -4.34 7.65 0.29
CA GLY A 19 -3.26 6.79 0.77
C GLY A 19 -3.37 5.33 0.35
N GLN A 20 -4.25 4.99 -0.61
CA GLN A 20 -4.54 3.60 -1.01
C GLN A 20 -3.36 2.88 -1.67
N LEU A 21 -2.31 3.61 -2.06
CA LEU A 21 -1.05 3.01 -2.50
C LEU A 21 -0.14 2.61 -1.34
N GLY A 22 -0.36 3.11 -0.11
CA GLY A 22 0.42 2.74 1.06
C GLY A 22 1.82 3.33 1.08
N LEU A 23 1.99 4.54 0.53
CA LEU A 23 3.30 5.21 0.41
C LEU A 23 3.55 6.22 1.54
N GLY A 24 2.58 6.44 2.42
CA GLY A 24 2.68 7.44 3.48
C GLY A 24 2.54 8.89 2.99
N HIS A 25 1.87 9.05 1.85
CA HIS A 25 1.50 10.34 1.25
C HIS A 25 0.32 10.11 0.30
N ILE A 26 -0.27 11.19 -0.22
CA ILE A 26 -1.45 11.15 -1.10
C ILE A 26 -1.18 11.42 -2.58
N GLU A 27 0.09 11.61 -2.95
CA GLU A 27 0.46 11.84 -4.35
C GLU A 27 0.25 10.59 -5.22
N ASP A 28 -0.40 10.79 -6.36
CA ASP A 28 -0.60 9.74 -7.38
C ASP A 28 0.74 9.27 -7.95
N ARG A 29 0.78 8.01 -8.41
CA ARG A 29 1.99 7.41 -8.97
C ARG A 29 1.77 6.90 -10.39
N GLY A 30 2.69 7.18 -11.31
CA GLY A 30 2.63 6.71 -12.69
C GLY A 30 1.74 7.54 -13.62
N ARG A 31 1.67 8.86 -13.40
CA ARG A 31 1.01 9.82 -14.32
C ARG A 31 2.03 10.69 -15.08
N ASP A 32 3.33 10.45 -14.91
CA ASP A 32 4.34 11.14 -15.69
C ASP A 32 4.27 10.72 -17.16
N GLN A 33 4.44 11.71 -18.04
CA GLN A 33 4.47 11.48 -19.49
C GLN A 33 5.83 10.95 -19.97
N THR A 34 6.80 10.81 -19.06
CA THR A 34 8.12 10.23 -19.29
C THR A 34 8.04 8.71 -19.20
N GLY A 35 7.36 8.12 -20.19
CA GLY A 35 7.42 6.68 -20.41
C GLY A 35 8.86 6.18 -20.31
N ASP A 36 9.05 5.15 -19.49
CA ASP A 36 10.22 4.27 -19.50
C ASP A 36 11.58 4.91 -19.21
N SER A 37 11.66 5.99 -18.43
CA SER A 37 12.93 6.39 -17.81
C SER A 37 13.11 5.61 -16.50
N PRO A 38 13.97 4.59 -16.46
CA PRO A 38 13.83 3.48 -15.53
C PRO A 38 13.90 3.86 -14.06
N CYS A 39 14.56 4.96 -13.66
CA CYS A 39 14.71 5.32 -12.24
C CYS A 39 14.85 6.82 -11.97
N LEU A 40 14.43 7.71 -12.87
CA LEU A 40 14.69 9.15 -12.61
C LEU A 40 13.80 9.71 -11.47
N GLU A 41 12.65 9.11 -11.15
CA GLU A 41 11.76 9.61 -10.09
C GLU A 41 10.95 8.52 -9.34
N ASN A 42 11.31 7.23 -9.41
CA ASN A 42 10.57 6.10 -8.77
C ASN A 42 9.08 5.97 -9.21
N LEU A 43 8.77 6.34 -10.45
CA LEU A 43 7.38 6.51 -10.90
C LEU A 43 6.77 5.29 -11.64
N MET A 44 7.59 4.41 -12.24
CA MET A 44 7.13 3.19 -12.93
C MET A 44 8.18 2.06 -12.93
N GLY A 45 7.73 0.83 -13.21
CA GLY A 45 8.60 -0.33 -13.50
C GLY A 45 9.41 -0.88 -12.30
N ASP A 46 10.64 -1.27 -12.58
CA ASP A 46 11.51 -1.94 -11.60
C ASP A 46 11.94 -1.02 -10.46
N CYS A 47 12.02 0.29 -10.69
CA CYS A 47 12.35 1.29 -9.67
C CYS A 47 11.14 1.77 -8.85
N LEU A 48 10.00 1.08 -8.93
CA LEU A 48 8.93 1.32 -7.96
C LEU A 48 9.37 0.87 -6.55
N GLN A 49 9.47 1.80 -5.61
CA GLN A 49 9.49 1.51 -4.18
C GLN A 49 8.40 0.50 -3.78
N SER A 50 8.83 -0.52 -3.03
CA SER A 50 7.97 -1.52 -2.40
C SER A 50 7.20 -0.93 -1.23
N ILE A 51 5.99 -1.45 -1.02
CA ILE A 51 5.18 -1.07 0.14
C ILE A 51 5.70 -1.79 1.37
N GLU A 52 6.06 -1.02 2.40
CA GLU A 52 6.48 -1.56 3.70
C GLU A 52 5.25 -1.96 4.53
N VAL A 53 5.15 -3.24 4.84
CA VAL A 53 4.06 -3.84 5.65
C VAL A 53 4.53 -4.24 7.06
N GLY A 54 5.81 -4.03 7.36
CA GLY A 54 6.43 -4.26 8.66
C GLY A 54 7.85 -4.81 8.51
N THR A 55 8.72 -4.49 9.46
CA THR A 55 10.12 -4.90 9.44
C THR A 55 10.22 -6.43 9.45
N GLY A 56 10.91 -6.98 8.46
CA GLY A 56 11.11 -8.43 8.33
C GLY A 56 9.84 -9.21 7.98
N ARG A 57 8.80 -8.55 7.45
CA ARG A 57 7.56 -9.19 6.99
C ARG A 57 7.53 -9.33 5.49
N THR A 58 6.98 -10.45 5.03
CA THR A 58 6.68 -10.71 3.62
C THR A 58 5.19 -10.87 3.38
N THR A 59 4.74 -10.61 2.15
CA THR A 59 3.34 -10.71 1.76
C THR A 59 3.05 -12.05 1.11
N ARG A 60 2.01 -12.74 1.57
CA ARG A 60 1.50 -13.99 0.99
C ARG A 60 0.34 -13.78 0.03
N GLY A 61 -0.36 -12.65 0.14
CA GLY A 61 -1.45 -12.29 -0.76
C GLY A 61 -1.88 -10.84 -0.56
N ILE A 62 -2.48 -10.26 -1.60
CA ILE A 62 -3.05 -8.92 -1.56
C ILE A 62 -4.50 -8.93 -2.04
N ILE A 63 -5.30 -8.05 -1.48
CA ILE A 63 -6.69 -7.81 -1.87
C ILE A 63 -6.85 -6.30 -2.07
N THR A 64 -7.33 -5.88 -3.23
CA THR A 64 -7.61 -4.48 -3.54
C THR A 64 -9.11 -4.28 -3.71
N GLY A 65 -9.70 -3.34 -2.98
CA GLY A 65 -11.04 -2.81 -3.20
C GLY A 65 -11.01 -1.51 -4.01
N ASP A 66 -12.11 -0.74 -3.97
CA ASP A 66 -12.23 0.50 -4.75
C ASP A 66 -11.17 1.54 -4.37
N ASN A 67 -10.93 1.75 -3.06
CA ASN A 67 -9.90 2.67 -2.56
C ASN A 67 -9.21 2.12 -1.31
N GLN A 68 -9.20 0.81 -1.09
CA GLN A 68 -8.47 0.17 0.01
C GLN A 68 -7.65 -1.01 -0.48
N THR A 69 -6.54 -1.28 0.18
CA THR A 69 -5.68 -2.43 -0.09
C THR A 69 -5.39 -3.14 1.21
N CYS A 70 -5.44 -4.46 1.18
CA CYS A 70 -5.12 -5.34 2.30
C CYS A 70 -4.04 -6.32 1.91
N ALA A 71 -3.10 -6.58 2.83
CA ALA A 71 -2.06 -7.58 2.69
C ALA A 71 -2.21 -8.67 3.76
N ILE A 72 -2.09 -9.92 3.33
CA ILE A 72 -1.96 -11.09 4.20
C ILE A 72 -0.46 -11.37 4.34
N LEU A 73 0.05 -11.34 5.55
CA LEU A 73 1.48 -11.50 5.83
C LEU A 73 1.88 -12.97 6.05
N ASP A 74 3.18 -13.23 6.10
CA ASP A 74 3.77 -14.54 6.38
C ASP A 74 3.22 -15.24 7.63
N ASN A 75 2.98 -14.48 8.70
CA ASN A 75 2.41 -14.96 9.95
C ASN A 75 0.87 -15.03 9.96
N ALA A 76 0.23 -14.95 8.79
CA ALA A 76 -1.22 -14.92 8.61
C ALA A 76 -1.93 -13.71 9.24
N SER A 77 -1.20 -12.69 9.72
CA SER A 77 -1.80 -11.42 10.11
C SER A 77 -2.23 -10.63 8.87
N ILE A 78 -3.22 -9.76 9.05
CA ILE A 78 -3.76 -8.91 7.97
C ILE A 78 -3.53 -7.45 8.34
N LYS A 79 -3.00 -6.68 7.39
CA LYS A 79 -2.92 -5.23 7.49
C LYS A 79 -3.63 -4.61 6.30
N CYS A 80 -4.41 -3.55 6.53
CA CYS A 80 -5.12 -2.83 5.48
C CYS A 80 -4.85 -1.33 5.55
N TRP A 81 -4.83 -0.68 4.39
CA TRP A 81 -4.60 0.75 4.21
C TRP A 81 -5.48 1.30 3.09
N GLY A 82 -5.53 2.63 2.98
CA GLY A 82 -6.36 3.39 2.06
C GLY A 82 -7.58 4.01 2.73
N SER A 83 -8.64 4.19 1.96
CA SER A 83 -9.88 4.82 2.41
C SER A 83 -10.56 3.99 3.50
N ASN A 84 -11.03 4.67 4.54
CA ASN A 84 -11.72 4.07 5.68
C ASN A 84 -12.99 4.83 6.09
N ASN A 85 -13.54 5.69 5.23
CA ASN A 85 -14.69 6.55 5.58
C ASN A 85 -15.94 5.77 6.03
N ALA A 86 -16.05 4.48 5.66
CA ALA A 86 -17.14 3.58 6.03
C ALA A 86 -16.70 2.50 7.05
N GLY A 87 -15.51 2.62 7.64
CA GLY A 87 -14.94 1.61 8.53
C GLY A 87 -14.44 0.35 7.81
N GLN A 88 -14.23 0.41 6.48
CA GLN A 88 -13.88 -0.73 5.65
C GLN A 88 -12.49 -1.33 5.95
N LEU A 89 -11.64 -0.66 6.73
CA LEU A 89 -10.37 -1.22 7.21
C LEU A 89 -10.54 -2.09 8.46
N GLY A 90 -11.72 -2.09 9.11
CA GLY A 90 -12.00 -2.98 10.25
C GLY A 90 -11.28 -2.61 11.55
N LEU A 91 -10.85 -1.35 11.70
CA LEU A 91 -10.04 -0.88 12.84
C LEU A 91 -10.86 -0.24 13.97
N GLY A 92 -12.19 -0.37 13.95
CA GLY A 92 -13.07 0.27 14.93
C GLY A 92 -13.10 1.80 14.85
N ASN A 93 -12.61 2.38 13.76
CA ASN A 93 -12.61 3.81 13.48
C ASN A 93 -12.76 4.04 11.96
N THR A 94 -12.86 5.30 11.54
CA THR A 94 -13.07 5.70 10.14
C THR A 94 -11.90 6.51 9.57
N ASN A 95 -10.72 6.44 10.17
CA ASN A 95 -9.54 7.16 9.71
C ASN A 95 -8.89 6.41 8.55
N ASN A 96 -8.56 7.12 7.47
CA ASN A 96 -7.73 6.56 6.40
C ASN A 96 -6.35 6.19 6.95
N LEU A 97 -5.67 5.28 6.26
CA LEU A 97 -4.29 4.92 6.58
C LEU A 97 -3.44 4.88 5.31
N GLY A 98 -2.17 5.22 5.45
CA GLY A 98 -1.21 5.22 4.35
C GLY A 98 -1.16 6.55 3.59
N ASP A 99 -1.93 7.54 4.04
CA ASP A 99 -1.86 8.94 3.64
C ASP A 99 -0.83 9.74 4.46
N ASN A 100 -0.31 9.17 5.57
CA ASN A 100 0.82 9.73 6.33
C ASN A 100 2.00 8.75 6.45
N SER A 101 3.23 9.29 6.43
CA SER A 101 4.47 8.52 6.55
C SER A 101 4.58 7.74 7.87
N SER A 102 3.88 8.19 8.91
CA SER A 102 3.87 7.56 10.23
C SER A 102 2.86 6.42 10.37
N GLU A 103 2.13 6.06 9.32
CA GLU A 103 1.04 5.06 9.38
C GLU A 103 1.40 3.72 8.70
N MET A 104 2.49 3.66 7.94
CA MET A 104 2.89 2.48 7.18
C MET A 104 3.93 1.63 7.93
N GLY A 105 4.29 0.48 7.35
CA GLY A 105 5.30 -0.42 7.94
C GLY A 105 4.87 -0.98 9.28
N ASP A 106 5.72 -0.80 10.29
CA ASP A 106 5.46 -1.28 11.66
C ASP A 106 4.34 -0.51 12.37
N ASN A 107 4.08 0.75 11.97
CA ASN A 107 3.00 1.55 12.53
C ASN A 107 1.63 1.16 11.96
N LEU A 108 1.60 0.41 10.85
CA LEU A 108 0.36 -0.06 10.26
C LEU A 108 -0.27 -1.14 11.15
N PRO A 109 -1.48 -0.92 11.70
CA PRO A 109 -2.09 -1.84 12.65
C PRO A 109 -2.50 -3.16 11.97
N VAL A 110 -2.41 -4.23 12.75
CA VAL A 110 -2.97 -5.54 12.37
C VAL A 110 -4.46 -5.54 12.69
N ILE A 111 -5.26 -6.10 11.78
CA ILE A 111 -6.69 -6.33 11.99
C ILE A 111 -6.87 -7.56 12.88
N SER A 112 -7.67 -7.40 13.94
CA SER A 112 -8.14 -8.51 14.77
C SER A 112 -9.42 -9.10 14.16
N LEU A 113 -9.40 -10.39 13.83
CA LEU A 113 -10.56 -11.17 13.38
C LEU A 113 -11.15 -12.00 14.52
#